data_AF-A0A7J7MB09-F1
#
_entry.id   AF-A0A7J7MB09-F1
#
_cell.length_a   1.000
_cell.length_b   1.000
_cell.length_c   1.000
_cell.angle_alpha   90.00
_cell.angle_beta   90.00
_cell.angle_gamma   90.00
#
_symmetry.space_group_name_H-M   'P 1'
#
loop_
_entity.id
_entity.type
_entity.pdbx_description
1 polymer ?
#
loop_
_entity_poly.entity_id
_entity_poly.type
_entity_poly.pdbx_seq_one_letter_code
_entity_poly.pdbx_strand_id
1 'polypeptide(L)'
;VGLLIFQLILYPPVEKIIGPIMTSRLAAICSIPLLSSYPFMAMLSGLSLHLLLNCASVLKNVLSISTITGLFILQNNAVPQHQRGAANGLSLTAMSIFKSVGPAGGGAIFSWSQKRLDASFLPGSQMAFFMLNVIELVGVILTFKPFLAQPHD
;
A
#
# COMPACT_ATOMS: atom_id res chain seq x y z
N VAL A 1 7.49 15.39 7.80
CA VAL A 1 7.10 15.72 9.20
C VAL A 1 5.70 15.22 9.54
N GLY A 2 4.64 15.57 8.79
CA GLY A 2 3.26 15.12 9.09
C GLY A 2 3.09 13.59 9.20
N LEU A 3 3.63 12.81 8.26
CA LEU A 3 3.58 11.34 8.33
C LEU A 3 4.34 10.77 9.53
N LEU A 4 5.44 11.41 9.96
CA LEU A 4 6.19 11.02 11.14
C LEU A 4 5.36 11.27 12.41
N ILE A 5 4.67 12.41 12.49
CA ILE A 5 3.76 12.74 13.60
C ILE A 5 2.61 11.71 13.66
N PHE A 6 2.00 11.40 12.52
CA PHE A 6 0.98 10.34 12.44
C PHE A 6 1.53 9.01 12.97
N GLN A 7 2.73 8.62 12.52
CA GLN A 7 3.33 7.34 12.88
C GLN A 7 3.68 7.23 14.37
N LEU A 8 4.11 8.33 14.99
CA LEU A 8 4.53 8.34 16.39
C LEU A 8 3.36 8.54 17.37
N ILE A 9 2.31 9.26 16.97
CA ILE A 9 1.24 9.70 17.88
C ILE A 9 -0.07 8.96 17.62
N LEU A 10 -0.46 8.80 16.35
CA LEU A 10 -1.78 8.28 15.97
C LEU A 10 -1.78 6.78 15.68
N TYR A 11 -0.71 6.24 15.08
CA TYR A 11 -0.62 4.82 14.80
C TYR A 11 -0.58 3.93 16.07
N PRO A 12 0.20 4.23 17.12
CA PRO A 12 0.27 3.37 18.31
C PRO A 12 -1.06 3.14 19.04
N PRO A 13 -1.93 4.15 19.29
CA PRO A 13 -3.22 3.89 19.94
C PRO A 13 -4.15 3.05 19.05
N VAL A 14 -4.12 3.25 17.73
CA VAL A 14 -4.91 2.45 16.79
C VAL A 14 -4.44 0.99 16.83
N GLU A 15 -3.13 0.76 16.71
CA GLU A 15 -2.56 -0.59 16.72
C GLU A 15 -2.81 -1.32 18.04
N LYS A 16 -2.80 -0.62 19.17
CA LYS A 16 -3.14 -1.21 20.48
C LYS A 16 -4.59 -1.68 20.59
N ILE A 17 -5.53 -1.04 19.89
CA ILE A 17 -6.96 -1.37 19.96
C ILE A 17 -7.31 -2.55 19.05
N ILE A 18 -6.83 -2.55 17.81
CA ILE A 18 -7.25 -3.53 16.79
C ILE A 18 -6.16 -4.55 16.42
N GLY A 19 -4.92 -4.33 16.85
CA GLY A 19 -3.76 -5.15 16.54
C GLY A 19 -3.11 -4.80 15.18
N PRO A 20 -1.85 -5.23 14.97
CA PRO A 20 -1.09 -4.88 13.78
C PRO A 20 -1.64 -5.55 12.50
N ILE A 21 -2.16 -6.78 12.61
CA ILE A 21 -2.74 -7.50 11.45
C ILE A 21 -4.00 -6.80 10.93
N MET A 22 -4.95 -6.48 11.82
CA MET A 22 -6.18 -5.79 11.41
C MET A 22 -5.89 -4.38 10.91
N THR A 23 -4.98 -3.65 11.56
CA THR A 23 -4.55 -2.32 11.10
C THR A 23 -4.02 -2.39 9.66
N SER A 24 -3.08 -3.31 9.37
CA SER A 24 -2.55 -3.48 8.01
C SER A 24 -3.62 -3.91 7.01
N ARG A 25 -4.53 -4.82 7.37
CA ARG A 25 -5.60 -5.28 6.49
C ARG A 25 -6.58 -4.16 6.16
N LEU A 26 -7.08 -3.44 7.16
CA LEU A 26 -8.01 -2.33 6.96
C LEU A 26 -7.36 -1.22 6.13
N ALA A 27 -6.10 -0.89 6.40
CA ALA A 27 -5.38 0.13 5.65
C ALA A 27 -5.21 -0.23 4.16
N ALA A 28 -4.89 -1.50 3.88
CA ALA A 28 -4.78 -2.02 2.51
C ALA A 28 -6.15 -2.11 1.82
N ILE A 29 -7.19 -2.60 2.50
CA ILE A 29 -8.56 -2.65 1.97
C ILE A 29 -9.09 -1.26 1.65
N CYS A 30 -8.87 -0.27 2.52
CA CYS A 30 -9.27 1.12 2.29
C CYS A 30 -8.48 1.80 1.16
N SER A 31 -7.28 1.31 0.85
CA SER A 31 -6.48 1.86 -0.23
C SER A 31 -7.00 1.46 -1.62
N ILE A 32 -7.67 0.32 -1.75
CA ILE A 32 -8.27 -0.15 -3.01
C ILE A 32 -9.33 0.83 -3.56
N PRO A 33 -10.40 1.20 -2.82
CA PRO A 33 -11.38 2.16 -3.32
C PRO A 33 -10.75 3.54 -3.55
N LEU A 34 -9.75 3.91 -2.74
CA LEU A 34 -9.00 5.15 -2.94
C LEU A 34 -8.25 5.13 -4.29
N LEU A 35 -7.48 4.09 -4.60
CA LEU A 35 -6.79 3.90 -5.88
C LEU A 35 -7.78 3.85 -7.06
N SER A 36 -8.90 3.17 -6.87
CA SER A 36 -9.97 3.07 -7.88
C SER A 36 -10.62 4.43 -8.20
N SER A 37 -10.57 5.38 -7.26
CA SER A 37 -11.15 6.71 -7.45
C SER A 37 -10.26 7.67 -8.26
N TYR A 38 -8.94 7.45 -8.34
CA TYR A 38 -7.99 8.35 -9.01
C TYR A 38 -8.30 8.64 -10.49
N PRO A 39 -8.67 7.65 -11.32
CA PRO A 39 -9.05 7.91 -12.71
C PRO A 39 -10.23 8.89 -12.84
N PHE A 40 -11.16 8.86 -11.88
CA PHE A 40 -12.32 9.77 -11.86
C PHE A 40 -11.95 11.16 -11.35
N MET A 41 -10.97 11.27 -10.44
CA MET A 41 -10.46 12.58 -10.01
C MET A 41 -9.95 13.40 -11.20
N ALA A 42 -9.36 12.73 -12.21
CA ALA A 42 -8.86 13.37 -13.43
C ALA A 42 -9.95 14.04 -14.28
N MET A 43 -11.25 13.82 -13.99
CA MET A 43 -12.35 14.53 -14.63
C MET A 43 -12.58 15.93 -14.05
N LEU A 44 -12.00 16.24 -12.89
CA LEU A 44 -12.03 17.58 -12.30
C LEU A 44 -10.93 18.46 -12.89
N SER A 45 -11.07 19.78 -12.74
CA SER A 45 -10.07 20.75 -13.18
C SER A 45 -9.85 21.84 -12.14
N GLY A 46 -8.74 22.57 -12.28
CA GLY A 46 -8.44 23.74 -11.44
C GLY A 46 -8.20 23.42 -9.97
N LEU A 47 -8.76 24.24 -9.08
CA LEU A 47 -8.51 24.15 -7.63
C LEU A 47 -9.06 22.86 -7.01
N SER A 48 -10.25 22.41 -7.43
CA SER A 48 -10.88 21.21 -6.87
C SER A 48 -10.07 19.95 -7.12
N LEU A 49 -9.46 19.83 -8.32
CA LEU A 49 -8.55 18.74 -8.65
C LEU A 49 -7.33 18.75 -7.70
N HIS A 50 -6.67 19.90 -7.55
CA HIS A 50 -5.50 20.02 -6.70
C HIS A 50 -5.80 19.68 -5.23
N LEU A 51 -6.90 20.21 -4.69
CA LEU A 51 -7.31 19.93 -3.31
C LEU A 51 -7.59 18.44 -3.12
N LEU A 52 -8.41 17.85 -3.99
CA LEU A 52 -8.79 16.44 -3.89
C LEU A 52 -7.58 15.51 -4.04
N LEU A 53 -6.70 15.76 -5.01
CA LEU A 53 -5.48 14.97 -5.20
C LEU A 53 -4.54 15.07 -4.01
N ASN A 54 -4.39 16.25 -3.40
CA ASN A 54 -3.57 16.40 -2.20
C ASN A 54 -4.17 15.64 -1.01
N CYS A 55 -5.48 15.78 -0.78
CA CYS A 55 -6.18 15.02 0.27
C CYS A 55 -6.06 13.50 0.04
N ALA A 56 -6.31 13.04 -1.18
CA ALA A 56 -6.18 11.63 -1.56
C ALA A 56 -4.74 11.12 -1.40
N SER A 57 -3.75 11.92 -1.80
CA SER A 57 -2.32 11.61 -1.64
C SER A 57 -1.94 11.48 -0.16
N VAL A 58 -2.36 12.42 0.69
CA VAL A 58 -2.11 12.34 2.14
C VAL A 58 -2.75 11.09 2.72
N LEU A 59 -4.02 10.82 2.38
CA LEU A 59 -4.72 9.63 2.84
C LEU A 59 -4.01 8.35 2.38
N LYS A 60 -3.61 8.26 1.11
CA LYS A 60 -2.90 7.09 0.59
C LYS A 60 -1.56 6.88 1.29
N ASN A 61 -0.82 7.95 1.58
CA ASN A 61 0.42 7.87 2.33
C ASN A 61 0.19 7.37 3.76
N VAL A 62 -0.86 7.85 4.44
CA VAL A 62 -1.25 7.40 5.79
C VAL A 62 -1.61 5.90 5.80
N LEU A 63 -2.39 5.43 4.82
CA LEU A 63 -2.75 4.02 4.71
C LEU A 63 -1.52 3.16 4.37
N SER A 64 -0.65 3.65 3.48
CA SER A 64 0.59 2.97 3.08
C SER A 64 1.55 2.79 4.26
N ILE A 65 1.85 3.88 5.00
CA ILE A 65 2.75 3.81 6.15
C ILE A 65 2.18 2.92 7.26
N SER A 66 0.86 2.98 7.51
CA SER A 66 0.21 2.09 8.48
C SER A 66 0.38 0.62 8.12
N THR A 67 0.23 0.28 6.83
CA THR A 67 0.42 -1.10 6.35
C THR A 67 1.86 -1.56 6.56
N ILE A 68 2.83 -0.72 6.17
CA ILE A 68 4.27 -1.01 6.30
C ILE A 68 4.67 -1.19 7.77
N THR A 69 4.20 -0.32 8.67
CA THR A 69 4.51 -0.44 10.09
C THR A 69 3.94 -1.71 10.69
N GLY A 70 2.69 -2.07 10.38
CA GLY A 70 2.12 -3.32 10.87
C GLY A 70 2.91 -4.55 10.39
N LEU A 71 3.41 -4.53 9.16
CA LEU A 71 4.31 -5.58 8.65
C LEU A 71 5.64 -5.64 9.41
N PHE A 72 6.26 -4.50 9.74
CA PHE A 72 7.47 -4.49 10.58
C PHE A 72 7.21 -5.04 11.99
N ILE A 73 6.07 -4.72 12.60
CA ILE A 73 5.70 -5.29 13.90
C ILE A 73 5.56 -6.82 13.79
N LEU A 74 4.90 -7.31 12.74
CA LEU A 74 4.74 -8.74 12.51
C LEU A 74 6.08 -9.46 12.29
N GLN A 75 6.99 -8.88 11.51
CA GLN A 75 8.34 -9.42 11.33
C GLN A 75 9.11 -9.50 12.64
N ASN A 76 9.04 -8.44 13.46
CA ASN A 76 9.71 -8.40 14.77
C ASN A 76 9.11 -9.39 15.77
N ASN A 77 7.81 -9.69 15.68
CA ASN A 77 7.14 -10.67 16.52
C ASN A 77 7.37 -12.12 16.04
N ALA A 78 7.68 -12.31 14.76
CA ALA A 78 7.96 -13.64 14.19
C ALA A 78 9.36 -14.17 14.53
N VAL A 79 10.26 -13.35 15.08
CA VAL A 79 11.64 -13.75 15.40
C VAL A 79 12.04 -13.38 16.83
N PRO A 80 12.96 -14.15 17.46
CA PRO A 80 13.53 -13.79 18.76
C PRO A 80 14.23 -12.43 18.72
N GLN A 81 14.24 -11.71 19.85
CA GLN A 81 14.79 -10.36 19.98
C GLN A 81 16.21 -10.21 19.40
N HIS A 82 17.10 -11.18 19.62
CA HIS A 82 18.49 -11.13 19.16
C HIS A 82 18.63 -11.26 17.62
N GLN A 83 17.60 -11.75 16.92
CA GLN A 83 17.60 -11.93 15.47
C GLN A 83 16.81 -10.84 14.74
N ARG A 84 16.12 -9.93 15.44
CA ARG A 84 15.31 -8.86 14.83
C ARG A 84 16.11 -8.01 13.85
N GLY A 85 17.38 -7.73 14.16
CA GLY A 85 18.28 -7.00 13.25
C GLY A 85 18.51 -7.73 11.92
N ALA A 86 18.79 -9.04 11.97
CA ALA A 86 19.00 -9.85 10.77
C ALA A 86 17.71 -10.02 9.96
N ALA A 87 16.58 -10.25 10.63
CA ALA A 87 15.27 -10.39 9.98
C ALA A 87 14.82 -9.09 9.28
N ASN A 88 14.98 -7.94 9.95
CA ASN A 88 14.69 -6.63 9.35
C ASN A 88 15.66 -6.33 8.19
N GLY A 89 16.95 -6.66 8.34
CA GLY A 89 17.94 -6.53 7.27
C GLY A 89 17.53 -7.31 6.02
N LEU A 90 17.20 -8.60 6.16
CA LEU A 90 16.75 -9.44 5.05
C LEU A 90 15.47 -8.90 4.40
N SER A 91 14.50 -8.49 5.22
CA SER A 91 13.23 -7.92 4.73
C SER A 91 13.44 -6.63 3.94
N LEU A 92 14.32 -5.75 4.41
CA LEU A 92 14.68 -4.51 3.72
C LEU A 92 15.48 -4.76 2.43
N THR A 93 16.34 -5.78 2.39
CA THR A 93 17.03 -6.20 1.17
C THR A 93 16.04 -6.70 0.14
N ALA A 94 15.14 -7.61 0.52
CA ALA A 94 14.09 -8.12 -0.38
C ALA A 94 13.21 -6.97 -0.89
N MET A 95 12.74 -6.09 0.00
CA MET A 95 11.96 -4.91 -0.38
C MET A 95 12.70 -4.01 -1.38
N SER A 96 14.00 -3.79 -1.17
CA SER A 96 14.81 -2.94 -2.06
C SER A 96 14.97 -3.52 -3.45
N ILE A 97 15.09 -4.85 -3.58
CA ILE A 97 15.07 -5.54 -4.87
C ILE A 97 13.74 -5.33 -5.58
N PHE A 98 12.60 -5.49 -4.88
CA PHE A 98 11.30 -5.20 -5.49
C PHE A 98 11.13 -3.73 -5.89
N LYS A 99 11.64 -2.80 -5.07
CA LYS A 99 11.63 -1.36 -5.37
C LYS A 99 12.47 -1.01 -6.60
N SER A 100 13.55 -1.75 -6.90
CA SER A 100 14.36 -1.48 -8.09
C SER A 100 13.63 -1.89 -9.39
N VAL A 101 12.82 -2.96 -9.34
CA VAL A 101 12.00 -3.42 -10.47
C VAL A 101 10.72 -2.59 -10.63
N GLY A 102 10.25 -1.97 -9.55
CA GLY A 102 9.01 -1.17 -9.50
C GLY A 102 8.87 -0.14 -10.63
N PRO A 103 9.84 0.76 -10.88
CA PRO A 103 9.77 1.72 -11.98
C PRO A 103 9.67 1.08 -13.37
N ALA A 104 10.38 -0.02 -13.61
CA ALA A 104 10.31 -0.73 -14.90
C ALA A 104 8.94 -1.38 -15.11
N GLY A 105 8.42 -2.07 -14.09
CA GLY A 105 7.08 -2.67 -14.13
C GLY A 105 5.98 -1.61 -14.26
N GLY A 106 6.05 -0.55 -13.46
CA GLY A 106 5.12 0.59 -13.52
C GLY A 106 5.16 1.30 -14.86
N GLY A 107 6.35 1.52 -15.43
CA GLY A 107 6.53 2.10 -16.75
C GLY A 107 5.96 1.22 -17.87
N ALA A 108 6.15 -0.10 -17.79
CA ALA A 108 5.56 -1.04 -18.74
C ALA A 108 4.02 -1.05 -18.67
N ILE A 109 3.45 -1.11 -17.46
CA ILE A 109 2.00 -1.03 -17.25
C ILE A 109 1.46 0.29 -17.79
N PHE A 110 2.12 1.41 -17.49
CA PHE A 110 1.72 2.73 -17.97
C PHE A 110 1.81 2.85 -19.50
N SER A 111 2.90 2.37 -20.12
CA SER A 111 3.04 2.36 -21.57
C SER A 111 1.94 1.55 -22.24
N TRP A 112 1.59 0.39 -21.67
CA TRP A 112 0.47 -0.41 -22.15
C TRP A 112 -0.88 0.30 -21.96
N SER A 113 -1.06 1.00 -20.84
CA SER A 113 -2.27 1.77 -20.56
C SER A 113 -2.49 2.88 -21.60
N GLN A 114 -1.42 3.58 -22.00
CA GLN A 114 -1.49 4.63 -23.03
C GLN A 114 -1.82 4.11 -24.44
N LYS A 115 -1.54 2.83 -24.75
CA LYS A 115 -1.90 2.23 -26.05
C LYS A 115 -3.39 1.88 -26.18
N ARG A 116 -4.16 1.99 -25.09
CA ARG A 116 -5.56 1.54 -25.01
C ARG A 116 -6.51 2.67 -24.63
N LEU A 117 -6.26 3.89 -25.10
CA LEU A 117 -7.12 5.03 -24.82
C LEU A 117 -8.54 4.82 -25.38
N ASP A 118 -8.66 4.20 -26.55
CA ASP A 118 -9.94 3.97 -27.24
C ASP A 118 -10.64 2.65 -26.87
N ALA A 119 -10.16 1.95 -25.83
CA ALA A 119 -10.75 0.68 -25.41
C ALA A 119 -12.10 0.90 -24.70
N SER A 120 -13.09 0.05 -24.99
CA SER A 120 -14.40 0.08 -24.34
C SER A 120 -14.37 -0.37 -22.86
N PHE A 121 -13.33 -1.09 -22.45
CA PHE A 121 -13.14 -1.59 -21.10
C PHE A 121 -11.76 -1.19 -20.56
N LEU A 122 -11.74 -0.52 -19.41
CA LEU A 122 -10.55 0.03 -18.74
C LEU A 122 -9.64 0.87 -19.68
N PRO A 123 -10.15 1.97 -20.28
CA PRO A 123 -9.36 2.83 -21.15
C PRO A 123 -8.26 3.57 -20.39
N GLY A 124 -7.13 3.75 -21.07
CA GLY A 124 -6.08 4.67 -20.63
C GLY A 124 -5.58 4.41 -19.20
N SER A 125 -5.63 5.45 -18.36
CA SER A 125 -5.17 5.41 -16.97
C SER A 125 -5.94 4.43 -16.10
N GLN A 126 -7.19 4.10 -16.42
CA GLN A 126 -7.99 3.15 -15.65
C GLN A 126 -7.33 1.77 -15.59
N MET A 127 -6.68 1.35 -16.69
CA MET A 127 -5.95 0.08 -16.72
C MET A 127 -4.76 0.08 -15.73
N ALA A 128 -4.03 1.18 -15.63
CA ALA A 128 -2.89 1.28 -14.73
C ALA A 128 -3.34 1.20 -13.26
N PHE A 129 -4.38 1.96 -12.89
CA PHE A 129 -4.94 1.91 -11.55
C PHE A 129 -5.62 0.57 -11.24
N PHE A 130 -6.25 -0.08 -12.21
CA PHE A 130 -6.77 -1.44 -12.05
C PHE A 130 -5.65 -2.44 -11.72
N MET A 131 -4.53 -2.40 -12.43
CA MET A 131 -3.39 -3.27 -12.12
C MET A 131 -2.81 -3.01 -10.73
N LEU A 132 -2.74 -1.74 -10.30
CA LEU A 132 -2.33 -1.41 -8.92
C LEU A 132 -3.32 -1.98 -7.88
N ASN A 133 -4.62 -1.92 -8.16
CA ASN A 133 -5.64 -2.53 -7.30
C ASN A 133 -5.51 -4.05 -7.24
N VAL A 134 -5.17 -4.72 -8.34
CA VAL A 134 -4.90 -6.17 -8.35
C VAL A 134 -3.70 -6.50 -7.47
N ILE A 135 -2.61 -5.73 -7.58
CA ILE A 135 -1.41 -5.92 -6.74
C ILE A 135 -1.77 -5.73 -5.26
N GLU A 136 -2.53 -4.70 -4.92
CA GLU A 136 -2.95 -4.43 -3.54
C GLU A 136 -3.90 -5.51 -3.01
N LEU A 137 -4.84 -5.99 -3.84
CA LEU A 137 -5.72 -7.10 -3.50
C LEU A 137 -4.95 -8.40 -3.24
N VAL A 138 -3.97 -8.73 -4.08
CA VAL A 138 -3.07 -9.87 -3.84
C VAL A 138 -2.35 -9.69 -2.50
N GLY A 139 -1.82 -8.49 -2.23
CA GLY A 139 -1.21 -8.17 -0.94
C GLY A 139 -2.15 -8.40 0.24
N VAL A 140 -3.41 -7.96 0.14
CA VAL A 140 -4.45 -8.20 1.15
C VAL A 140 -4.70 -9.70 1.33
N ILE A 141 -4.87 -10.47 0.26
CA ILE A 141 -5.10 -11.93 0.30
C ILE A 141 -3.94 -12.64 1.02
N LEU A 142 -2.69 -12.24 0.74
CA LEU A 142 -1.50 -12.80 1.37
C LEU A 142 -1.42 -12.51 2.88
N THR A 143 -2.20 -11.58 3.40
CA THR A 143 -2.31 -11.39 4.85
C THR A 143 -3.21 -12.39 5.54
N PHE A 144 -4.01 -13.20 4.81
CA PHE A 144 -4.90 -14.21 5.39
C PHE A 144 -4.22 -15.59 5.48
N LYS A 145 -4.82 -16.50 6.24
CA LYS A 145 -4.41 -17.91 6.27
C LYS A 145 -4.67 -18.53 4.88
N PRO A 146 -3.78 -19.40 4.35
CA PRO A 146 -2.63 -20.02 5.02
C PRO A 146 -1.31 -19.21 4.95
N PHE A 147 -1.29 -18.08 4.24
CA PHE A 147 -0.05 -17.34 3.91
C PHE A 147 0.57 -16.65 5.12
N LEU A 148 -0.23 -15.94 5.91
CA LEU A 148 0.21 -15.34 7.18
C LEU A 148 -0.20 -16.24 8.35
N ALA A 149 0.61 -17.27 8.59
CA ALA A 149 0.47 -18.10 9.78
C ALA A 149 1.01 -17.33 11.00
N GLN A 150 0.20 -17.25 12.05
CA GLN A 150 0.67 -16.73 13.33
C GLN A 150 1.55 -17.81 13.99
N PRO A 151 2.65 -17.43 14.66
CA PRO A 151 3.32 -18.33 15.59
C PRO A 151 2.26 -18.89 16.55
N HIS A 152 2.18 -20.22 16.68
CA HIS A 152 1.40 -20.81 17.76
C HIS A 152 2.08 -20.41 19.06
N ASP A 153 1.30 -19.83 19.98
CA ASP A 153 1.72 -19.63 21.38
C ASP A 153 2.07 -20.97 22.04
#